data_AF-A0A382IVY9-F1
#
_entry.id   AF-A0A382IVY9-F1
#
_cell.length_a   1.000
_cell.length_b   1.000
_cell.length_c   1.000
_cell.angle_alpha   90.00
_cell.angle_beta   90.00
_cell.angle_gamma   90.00
#
_symmetry.space_group_name_H-M   'P 1'
#
loop_
_entity.id
_entity.type
_entity.pdbx_description
1 polymer ?
#
loop_
_entity_poly.entity_id
_entity_poly.type
_entity_poly.pdbx_seq_one_letter_code
_entity_poly.pdbx_strand_id
1 'polypeptide(L)'
;MSDASDELSQMREDYSLGSFRRTELDECPLEQFSEWMNDAKSANLGEPNACTLTTANASARPTTRAMLLKGIENGYFLFFTNFGSRKARELKENPQAVLHFP
;
A
#
# COMPACT_ATOMS: atom_id res chain seq x y z
N MET A 1 -31.59 -4.38 -9.10
CA MET A 1 -30.17 -4.61 -9.46
C MET A 1 -29.59 -3.46 -10.29
N SER A 2 -30.40 -2.65 -10.98
CA SER A 2 -29.93 -1.44 -11.70
C SER A 2 -29.50 -0.30 -10.76
N ASP A 3 -30.29 0.02 -9.73
CA ASP A 3 -30.02 1.17 -8.83
C ASP A 3 -28.63 1.15 -8.19
N ALA A 4 -28.23 0.01 -7.60
CA ALA A 4 -26.93 -0.07 -6.91
C ALA A 4 -25.73 0.09 -7.86
N SER A 5 -25.88 -0.29 -9.13
CA SER A 5 -24.82 -0.08 -10.13
C SER A 5 -24.71 1.38 -10.53
N ASP A 6 -25.85 2.06 -10.62
CA ASP A 6 -25.90 3.48 -10.98
C ASP A 6 -25.39 4.36 -9.82
N GLU A 7 -25.73 4.01 -8.57
CA GLU A 7 -25.19 4.65 -7.37
C GLU A 7 -23.67 4.52 -7.28
N LEU A 8 -23.12 3.31 -7.47
CA LEU A 8 -21.67 3.09 -7.47
C LEU A 8 -20.95 3.88 -8.56
N SER A 9 -21.59 4.03 -9.73
CA SER A 9 -21.01 4.80 -10.84
C SER A 9 -20.94 6.30 -10.53
N GLN A 10 -21.88 6.81 -9.74
CA GLN A 10 -21.94 8.22 -9.32
C GLN A 10 -20.96 8.55 -8.19
N MET A 11 -20.43 7.57 -7.46
CA MET A 11 -19.40 7.77 -6.42
C MET A 11 -18.00 8.07 -6.99
N ARG A 12 -17.84 8.09 -8.32
CA ARG A 12 -16.55 8.35 -8.95
C ARG A 12 -16.15 9.81 -8.75
N GLU A 13 -15.10 10.02 -7.95
CA GLU A 13 -14.43 11.30 -7.84
C GLU A 13 -13.66 11.64 -9.14
N ASP A 14 -13.63 12.93 -9.47
CA ASP A 14 -12.82 13.43 -10.57
C ASP A 14 -11.39 13.71 -10.08
N TYR A 15 -10.44 12.89 -10.53
CA TYR A 15 -9.03 13.01 -10.19
C TYR A 15 -8.30 13.99 -11.12
N SER A 16 -8.86 15.19 -11.29
CA SER A 16 -8.31 16.24 -12.16
C SER A 16 -7.24 17.11 -11.48
N LEU A 17 -6.81 16.73 -10.27
CA LEU A 17 -5.81 17.44 -9.48
C LEU A 17 -4.39 17.23 -10.03
N GLY A 18 -3.97 18.16 -10.89
CA GLY A 18 -2.58 18.27 -11.36
C GLY A 18 -2.18 17.30 -12.47
N SER A 19 -0.92 17.41 -12.90
CA SER A 19 -0.30 16.46 -13.83
C SER A 19 0.76 15.65 -13.11
N PHE A 20 0.84 14.37 -13.41
CA PHE A 20 1.87 13.47 -12.90
C PHE A 20 2.76 13.04 -14.08
N ARG A 21 3.93 13.66 -14.22
CA ARG A 21 4.83 13.39 -15.36
C ARG A 21 6.04 12.59 -14.92
N ARG A 22 6.51 11.70 -15.79
CA ARG A 22 7.75 10.93 -15.56
C ARG A 22 8.98 11.82 -15.30
N THR A 23 9.01 13.00 -15.91
CA THR A 23 10.11 13.97 -15.73
C THR A 23 10.15 14.62 -14.35
N GLU A 24 9.08 14.48 -13.57
CA GLU A 24 8.94 15.03 -12.22
C GLU A 24 9.22 13.96 -11.15
N LEU A 25 9.61 12.73 -11.56
CA LEU A 25 9.87 11.63 -10.65
C LEU A 25 11.35 11.36 -10.46
N ASP A 26 11.71 10.98 -9.24
CA ASP A 26 13.02 10.43 -8.94
C ASP A 26 13.25 9.12 -9.72
N GLU A 27 14.50 8.90 -10.17
CA GLU A 27 14.88 7.67 -10.85
C GLU A 27 14.89 6.47 -9.89
N CYS A 28 15.20 6.72 -8.62
CA CYS A 28 15.15 5.74 -7.54
C CYS A 28 13.73 5.69 -6.95
N PRO A 29 12.99 4.59 -7.12
CA PRO A 29 11.61 4.49 -6.65
C PRO A 29 11.47 4.57 -5.13
N LEU A 30 12.53 4.23 -4.37
CA LEU A 30 12.52 4.33 -2.91
C LEU A 30 12.76 5.76 -2.43
N GLU A 31 13.54 6.55 -3.18
CA GLU A 31 13.68 7.98 -2.94
C GLU A 31 12.36 8.68 -3.27
N GLN A 32 11.74 8.36 -4.42
CA GLN A 32 10.41 8.87 -4.77
C GLN A 32 9.36 8.55 -3.71
N PHE A 33 9.33 7.32 -3.20
CA PHE A 33 8.42 6.93 -2.13
C PHE A 33 8.67 7.75 -0.85
N SER A 34 9.94 8.02 -0.52
CA SER A 34 10.31 8.79 0.67
C SER A 34 9.86 10.24 0.56
N GLU A 35 9.89 10.83 -0.64
CA GLU A 35 9.32 12.14 -0.92
C GLU A 35 7.80 12.15 -0.69
N TRP A 36 7.05 11.21 -1.29
CA TRP A 36 5.60 11.13 -1.08
C TRP A 36 5.22 10.91 0.38
N MET A 37 6.00 10.14 1.12
CA MET A 37 5.80 9.96 2.56
C MET A 37 6.02 11.27 3.34
N ASN A 38 6.97 12.12 2.91
CA ASN A 38 7.18 13.43 3.51
C ASN A 38 6.09 14.43 3.12
N ASP A 39 5.58 14.36 1.89
CA ASP A 39 4.43 15.15 1.45
C ASP A 39 3.18 14.79 2.26
N ALA A 40 2.90 13.50 2.43
CA ALA A 40 1.79 13.00 3.24
C ALA A 40 1.87 13.47 4.70
N LYS A 41 3.07 13.47 5.30
CA LYS A 41 3.31 14.04 6.63
C LYS A 41 3.07 15.55 6.66
N SER A 42 3.59 16.28 5.66
CA SER A 42 3.46 17.74 5.58
C SER A 42 2.01 18.18 5.37
N ALA A 43 1.23 17.37 4.65
CA ALA A 43 -0.21 17.52 4.48
C ALA A 43 -1.04 17.14 5.72
N ASN A 44 -0.39 16.67 6.80
CA ASN A 44 -1.03 16.20 8.04
C ASN A 44 -2.06 15.08 7.81
N LEU A 45 -1.78 14.16 6.87
CA LEU A 45 -2.60 12.98 6.70
C LEU A 45 -2.54 12.09 7.96
N GLY A 46 -3.65 11.44 8.29
CA GLY A 46 -3.71 10.50 9.40
C GLY A 46 -2.96 9.21 9.07
N GLU A 47 -2.05 8.80 9.95
CA GLU A 47 -1.26 7.55 9.83
C GLU A 47 -0.68 7.30 8.41
N PRO A 48 0.15 8.20 7.85
CA PRO A 48 0.62 8.08 6.47
C PRO A 48 1.49 6.85 6.22
N ASN A 49 2.04 6.26 7.28
CA ASN A 49 2.77 4.99 7.23
C ASN A 49 1.87 3.75 7.40
N ALA A 50 0.56 3.91 7.55
CA ALA A 50 -0.38 2.82 7.50
C ALA A 50 -0.50 2.29 6.08
N CYS A 51 -0.42 0.97 5.93
CA CYS A 51 -0.48 0.30 4.65
C CYS A 51 -1.22 -1.01 4.77
N THR A 52 -1.71 -1.48 3.64
CA THR A 52 -2.39 -2.76 3.51
C THR A 52 -1.39 -3.80 3.00
N LEU A 53 -1.14 -4.84 3.80
CA LEU A 53 -0.30 -5.97 3.40
C LEU A 53 -1.17 -7.11 2.89
N THR A 54 -0.99 -7.52 1.64
CA THR A 54 -1.60 -8.73 1.10
C THR A 54 -0.57 -9.85 1.03
N THR A 55 -0.92 -11.03 1.56
CA THR A 55 -0.15 -12.28 1.45
C THR A 55 -1.06 -13.36 0.91
N ALA A 56 -0.51 -14.47 0.41
CA ALA A 56 -1.31 -15.61 -0.03
C ALA A 56 -0.77 -16.91 0.56
N ASN A 57 -1.65 -17.87 0.81
CA ASN A 57 -1.22 -19.23 1.16
C ASN A 57 -0.66 -19.99 -0.07
N ALA A 58 -0.20 -21.22 0.13
CA ALA A 58 0.32 -22.09 -0.95
C ALA A 58 -0.70 -22.36 -2.08
N SER A 59 -2.00 -22.20 -1.84
CA SER A 59 -3.07 -22.32 -2.86
C SER A 59 -3.39 -20.99 -3.54
N ALA A 60 -2.52 -19.99 -3.44
CA ALA A 60 -2.70 -18.64 -4.00
C ALA A 60 -3.96 -17.91 -3.51
N ARG A 61 -4.50 -18.26 -2.33
CA ARG A 61 -5.64 -17.56 -1.74
C ARG A 61 -5.17 -16.32 -0.98
N PRO A 62 -5.51 -15.09 -1.41
CA PRO A 62 -5.02 -13.88 -0.78
C PRO A 62 -5.72 -13.61 0.55
N THR A 63 -4.97 -13.01 1.49
CA THR A 63 -5.54 -12.31 2.64
C THR A 63 -4.85 -10.99 2.86
N THR A 64 -5.65 -10.01 3.29
CA THR A 64 -5.23 -8.62 3.47
C THR A 64 -5.45 -8.15 4.90
N ARG A 65 -4.68 -7.15 5.34
CA ARG A 65 -4.80 -6.50 6.65
C ARG A 65 -4.03 -5.18 6.66
N ALA A 66 -4.50 -4.24 7.47
CA ALA A 66 -3.73 -3.05 7.81
C ALA A 66 -2.48 -3.41 8.63
N MET A 67 -1.41 -2.68 8.38
CA MET A 67 -0.10 -2.76 9.02
C MET A 67 0.49 -1.35 9.09
N LEU A 68 1.52 -1.16 9.89
CA LEU A 68 2.32 0.06 9.88
C LEU A 68 3.69 -0.24 9.28
N LEU A 69 4.07 0.52 8.26
CA LEU A 69 5.44 0.58 7.79
C LEU A 69 6.33 1.16 8.90
N LYS A 70 7.49 0.55 9.13
CA LYS A 70 8.44 0.92 10.19
C LYS A 70 9.72 1.55 9.68
N GLY A 71 10.05 1.34 8.40
CA GLY A 71 11.18 1.99 7.78
C GLY A 71 11.44 1.48 6.37
N ILE A 72 12.46 2.05 5.74
CA ILE A 72 13.06 1.55 4.51
C ILE A 72 14.54 1.36 4.83
N GLU A 73 15.04 0.13 4.73
CA GLU A 73 16.41 -0.22 5.08
C GLU A 73 17.00 -1.13 4.01
N ASN A 74 18.21 -0.80 3.54
CA ASN A 74 18.95 -1.59 2.55
C ASN A 74 18.16 -1.91 1.26
N GLY A 75 17.27 -1.02 0.84
CA GLY A 75 16.42 -1.23 -0.34
C GLY A 75 15.12 -2.00 -0.07
N TYR A 76 14.74 -2.22 1.20
CA TYR A 76 13.55 -2.99 1.59
C TYR A 76 12.62 -2.22 2.50
N PHE A 77 11.32 -2.44 2.34
CA PHE A 77 10.30 -1.99 3.29
C PHE A 77 10.31 -2.87 4.55
N LEU A 78 10.39 -2.24 5.72
CA LEU A 78 10.44 -2.92 7.02
C LEU A 78 9.10 -2.83 7.74
N PHE A 79 8.63 -3.96 8.29
CA PHE A 79 7.51 -4.03 9.22
C PHE A 79 7.75 -5.12 10.27
N PHE A 80 7.08 -5.01 11.41
CA PHE A 80 7.12 -6.03 12.46
C PHE A 80 5.81 -6.81 12.54
N THR A 81 5.88 -8.09 12.86
CA THR A 81 4.68 -8.90 13.10
C THR A 81 4.95 -10.06 14.05
N ASN A 82 3.88 -10.68 14.55
CA ASN A 82 3.99 -11.91 15.33
C ASN A 82 4.24 -13.11 14.40
N PHE A 83 5.32 -13.87 14.63
CA PHE A 83 5.68 -15.06 13.84
C PHE A 83 4.66 -16.21 13.92
N GLY A 84 3.82 -16.25 14.96
CA GLY A 84 2.70 -17.20 15.04
C GLY A 84 1.46 -16.79 14.24
N SER A 85 1.44 -15.57 13.69
CA SER A 85 0.27 -15.06 12.98
C SER A 85 0.08 -15.70 11.60
N ARG A 86 -1.15 -15.60 11.08
CA ARG A 86 -1.49 -16.12 9.76
C ARG A 86 -0.57 -15.60 8.64
N LYS A 87 -0.31 -14.28 8.60
CA LYS A 87 0.54 -13.67 7.57
C LYS A 87 1.99 -14.18 7.62
N ALA A 88 2.51 -14.48 8.81
CA ALA A 88 3.87 -15.01 8.97
C ALA A 88 3.95 -16.45 8.44
N ARG A 89 2.93 -17.27 8.71
CA ARG A 89 2.84 -18.62 8.12
C ARG A 89 2.70 -18.56 6.60
N GLU A 90 1.82 -17.70 6.09
CA GLU A 90 1.63 -17.50 4.65
C GLU A 90 2.94 -17.04 3.99
N LEU A 91 3.66 -16.06 4.55
CA LEU A 91 4.96 -15.59 4.03
C LEU A 91 6.06 -16.66 4.05
N LYS A 92 6.01 -17.58 5.01
CA LYS A 92 6.96 -18.70 5.10
C LYS A 92 6.71 -19.73 3.99
N GLU A 93 5.45 -19.96 3.61
CA GLU A 93 5.06 -20.88 2.55
C GLU A 93 5.15 -20.23 1.16
N ASN A 94 4.82 -18.95 1.07
CA ASN A 94 4.83 -18.14 -0.14
C ASN A 94 5.34 -16.72 0.19
N PRO A 95 6.59 -16.37 -0.16
CA PRO A 95 7.19 -15.09 0.18
C PRO A 95 6.66 -13.90 -0.64
N GLN A 96 5.76 -14.13 -1.60
CA GLN A 96 5.16 -13.06 -2.41
C GLN A 96 4.15 -12.26 -1.58
N ALA A 97 4.28 -10.93 -1.62
CA ALA A 97 3.40 -10.02 -0.92
C ALA A 97 3.23 -8.70 -1.67
N VAL A 98 2.16 -7.97 -1.33
CA VAL A 98 1.88 -6.63 -1.85
C VAL A 98 1.70 -5.68 -0.68
N LEU A 99 2.31 -4.51 -0.77
CA LEU A 99 2.02 -3.36 0.10
C LEU A 99 1.24 -2.33 -0.71
N HIS A 100 0.13 -1.86 -0.15
CA HIS A 100 -0.71 -0.83 -0.75
C HIS A 100 -0.90 0.31 0.25
N PHE A 101 -0.62 1.55 -0.18
CA PHE A 101 -0.84 2.77 0.61
C PHE A 101 -2.08 3.45 0.03
N PRO A 102 -3.20 3.50 0.78
CA PRO A 102 -4.46 4.08 0.32
C PRO A 102 -4.49 5.61 0.38
#